data_AF-A0A645AS36-F1
#
_entry.id   AF-A0A645AS36-F1
#
_cell.length_a   1.000
_cell.length_b   1.000
_cell.length_c   1.000
_cell.angle_alpha   90.00
_cell.angle_beta   90.00
_cell.angle_gamma   90.00
#
_symmetry.space_group_name_H-M   'P 1'
#
loop_
_entity.id
_entity.type
_entity.pdbx_description
1 polymer ?
#
loop_
_entity_poly.entity_id
_entity_poly.type
_entity_poly.pdbx_seq_one_letter_code
_entity_poly.pdbx_strand_id
1 'polypeptide(L)'
;MGGEETAIRKVTGSEGRFALLACALIMALAVPARAQALELRVRNDFANSLDTAVVYFDDSSGVWRTRGWYVVGPKSSKTFTFSTSSPEIYLHSQLAGPNRTLWGRGDVTRMVISKSFSYFDGEDCPAGPDRRKVKFSKYTAKQNVLNYRPVKAVAPLPDAGENSFTAAQAELLKLINAERRKAGIDAVVLNGTVSDAAKRRVLELPKRMEHTRPNGEKYSTVFAEFNLKPAASAENLARTTGPLEVSRFNELFMNSSGHRKNRLNPEYTTVGIALYSAGGNNYCIELFTGPGERKKTGSDHLALVSANIVNLVNNERKRSGLKPLATSGALHRAALTRAGELVRKPDINTRPDGRKFETVLGDNGLVYAYSWSSGSVFDSDDALEMYRKFSSDAGYRKQILTKEISAIGAGVFQHGNQYICVQILCAAEAPEKSLEESWKELEQSIQDLRDLFK
;
A
#
# COMPACT_ATOMS: atom_id res chain seq x y z
N MET A 1 35.94 45.74 75.88
CA MET A 1 36.27 44.96 77.09
C MET A 1 36.69 43.59 76.58
N GLY A 2 37.94 43.32 76.26
CA GLY A 2 39.20 43.51 77.01
C GLY A 2 39.82 42.11 76.99
N GLY A 3 40.79 41.84 76.11
CA GLY A 3 42.24 41.82 76.42
C GLY A 3 42.66 40.33 76.44
N GLU A 4 43.85 39.87 76.07
CA GLU A 4 45.20 40.41 75.86
C GLU A 4 45.96 39.32 75.03
N GLU A 5 46.78 39.68 74.03
CA GLU A 5 48.26 39.65 74.02
C GLU A 5 48.90 38.29 74.38
N THR A 6 49.94 37.73 73.74
CA THR A 6 51.13 38.25 73.01
C THR A 6 51.77 37.03 72.29
N ALA A 7 52.33 37.06 71.06
CA ALA A 7 53.72 37.36 70.64
C ALA A 7 54.04 36.34 69.50
N ILE A 8 54.33 36.67 68.23
CA ILE A 8 55.42 37.40 67.54
C ILE A 8 56.77 36.64 67.42
N ARG A 9 57.01 36.19 66.16
CA ARG A 9 58.25 36.09 65.34
C ARG A 9 59.15 34.84 65.40
N LYS A 10 59.41 34.13 64.27
CA LYS A 10 60.25 34.39 63.05
C LYS A 10 61.75 34.13 63.35
N VAL A 11 62.65 33.56 62.52
CA VAL A 11 62.87 33.27 61.08
C VAL A 11 63.93 32.12 61.04
N THR A 12 64.10 31.24 60.03
CA THR A 12 64.99 31.33 58.83
C THR A 12 65.10 29.93 58.19
N GLY A 13 64.82 29.74 56.89
CA GLY A 13 65.82 29.64 55.78
C GLY A 13 66.16 28.17 55.48
N SER A 14 66.35 27.62 54.28
CA SER A 14 66.47 28.10 52.90
C SER A 14 66.37 26.87 51.94
N GLU A 15 65.71 27.05 50.80
CA GLU A 15 66.06 26.53 49.45
C GLU A 15 66.00 25.02 49.09
N GLY A 16 65.23 24.74 48.01
CA GLY A 16 65.16 23.41 47.39
C GLY A 16 64.26 23.22 46.15
N ARG A 17 64.19 24.22 45.23
CA ARG A 17 63.86 24.13 43.78
C ARG A 17 62.39 24.03 43.26
N PHE A 18 62.01 25.08 42.50
CA PHE A 18 61.29 25.17 41.20
C PHE A 18 60.08 24.24 40.92
N ALA A 19 58.91 24.63 40.40
CA ALA A 19 58.45 25.75 39.55
C ALA A 19 56.89 25.78 39.62
N LEU A 20 56.24 26.91 39.92
CA LEU A 20 55.58 27.87 39.00
C LEU A 20 54.23 27.42 38.37
N LEU A 21 53.22 28.28 38.62
CA LEU A 21 51.87 28.45 38.00
C LEU A 21 50.82 27.35 38.24
N ALA A 22 49.52 27.63 38.37
CA ALA A 22 48.72 28.85 38.55
C ALA A 22 47.24 28.43 38.68
N CYS A 23 46.44 29.29 39.31
CA CYS A 23 44.98 29.42 39.18
C CYS A 23 44.11 28.16 39.25
N ALA A 24 43.56 27.86 40.43
CA ALA A 24 42.42 26.95 40.58
C ALA A 24 41.11 27.74 40.75
N LEU A 25 40.32 27.69 39.68
CA LEU A 25 38.93 28.12 39.53
C LEU A 25 38.04 27.48 40.61
N ILE A 26 37.10 28.25 41.19
CA ILE A 26 36.08 27.71 42.09
C ILE A 26 35.14 26.81 41.28
N MET A 27 35.32 25.50 41.38
CA MET A 27 34.34 24.49 40.99
C MET A 27 33.46 24.17 42.20
N ALA A 28 32.18 24.56 42.12
CA ALA A 28 31.16 23.99 42.97
C ALA A 28 31.17 22.46 42.79
N LEU A 29 31.43 21.74 43.88
CA LEU A 29 31.38 20.28 43.93
C LEU A 29 29.93 19.83 43.65
N ALA A 30 29.63 19.55 42.39
CA ALA A 30 28.48 18.77 42.00
C ALA A 30 28.69 17.36 42.57
N VAL A 31 27.98 17.04 43.65
CA VAL A 31 27.81 15.65 44.08
C VAL A 31 27.25 14.90 42.87
N PRO A 32 27.92 13.87 42.32
CA PRO A 32 27.38 13.14 41.19
C PRO A 32 26.07 12.52 41.65
N ALA A 33 24.98 12.85 40.95
CA ALA A 33 23.69 12.23 41.15
C ALA A 33 23.90 10.71 41.09
N ARG A 34 23.65 9.99 42.19
CA ARG A 34 23.62 8.52 42.18
C ARG A 34 22.69 8.11 41.04
N ALA A 35 23.22 7.43 40.03
CA ALA A 35 22.42 6.90 38.92
C ALA A 35 21.25 6.12 39.52
N GLN A 36 20.02 6.62 39.33
CA GLN A 36 18.83 5.91 39.78
C GLN A 36 18.80 4.57 39.05
N ALA A 37 18.76 3.47 39.80
CA ALA A 37 18.64 2.15 39.20
C ALA A 37 17.34 2.08 38.38
N LEU A 38 17.47 1.77 37.09
CA LEU A 38 16.33 1.68 36.19
C LEU A 38 15.64 0.34 36.41
N GLU A 39 14.34 0.37 36.76
CA GLU A 39 13.53 -0.83 36.92
C GLU A 39 12.66 -1.09 35.68
N LEU A 40 12.66 -2.33 35.20
CA LEU A 40 11.81 -2.79 34.11
C LEU A 40 10.98 -3.98 34.56
N ARG A 41 9.65 -3.82 34.60
CA ARG A 41 8.72 -4.92 34.84
C ARG A 41 8.21 -5.50 33.52
N VAL A 42 8.54 -6.75 33.25
CA VAL A 42 8.02 -7.52 32.11
C VAL A 42 6.84 -8.36 32.59
N ARG A 43 5.63 -8.08 32.07
CA ARG A 43 4.41 -8.83 32.36
C ARG A 43 4.10 -9.79 31.21
N ASN A 44 3.98 -11.08 31.50
CA ASN A 44 3.51 -12.10 30.58
C ASN A 44 2.01 -12.35 30.78
N ASP A 45 1.19 -11.81 29.89
CA ASP A 45 -0.26 -12.05 29.90
C ASP A 45 -0.69 -13.27 29.05
N PHE A 46 0.26 -14.02 28.48
CA PHE A 46 0.00 -15.20 27.65
C PHE A 46 -0.26 -16.46 28.49
N ALA A 47 -0.89 -17.45 27.87
CA ALA A 47 -1.08 -18.79 28.43
C ALA A 47 0.19 -19.66 28.36
N ASN A 48 1.16 -19.24 27.53
CA ASN A 48 2.47 -19.89 27.39
C ASN A 48 3.55 -19.03 28.03
N SER A 49 4.72 -19.62 28.29
CA SER A 49 5.89 -18.89 28.77
C SER A 49 6.44 -17.92 27.72
N LEU A 50 7.02 -16.82 28.21
CA LEU A 50 7.71 -15.82 27.41
C LEU A 50 9.21 -15.91 27.68
N ASP A 51 9.99 -16.15 26.63
CA ASP A 51 11.45 -16.13 26.70
C ASP A 51 11.93 -14.71 26.39
N THR A 52 12.48 -14.01 27.39
CA THR A 52 12.86 -12.60 27.29
C THR A 52 14.34 -12.38 27.60
N ALA A 53 15.03 -11.61 26.76
CA ALA A 53 16.34 -11.03 27.03
C ALA A 53 16.25 -9.50 27.03
N VAL A 54 17.04 -8.87 27.90
CA VAL A 54 17.08 -7.41 28.05
C VAL A 54 18.47 -6.90 27.68
N VAL A 55 18.55 -5.90 26.82
CA VAL A 55 19.78 -5.22 26.44
C VAL A 55 19.77 -3.82 27.04
N TYR A 56 20.83 -3.45 27.74
CA TYR A 56 20.98 -2.16 28.39
C TYR A 56 22.42 -1.66 28.26
N PHE A 57 22.62 -0.35 28.32
CA PHE A 57 23.95 0.25 28.35
C PHE A 57 24.49 0.19 29.79
N ASP A 58 25.62 -0.46 30.03
CA ASP A 58 26.20 -0.52 31.38
C ASP A 58 27.21 0.60 31.56
N ASP A 59 26.85 1.58 32.38
CA ASP A 59 27.65 2.78 32.64
C ASP A 59 29.03 2.46 33.22
N SER A 60 29.16 1.37 33.98
CA SER A 60 30.41 0.99 34.62
C SER A 60 31.47 0.48 33.62
N SER A 61 31.02 -0.11 32.51
CA SER A 61 31.91 -0.66 31.47
C SER A 61 31.86 0.13 30.16
N GLY A 62 30.93 1.07 29.99
CA GLY A 62 30.81 1.91 28.80
C GLY A 62 30.36 1.14 27.54
N VAL A 63 29.80 -0.06 27.69
CA VAL A 63 29.37 -0.92 26.57
C VAL A 63 27.94 -1.45 26.75
N TRP A 64 27.31 -1.83 25.64
CA TRP A 64 26.00 -2.46 25.64
C TRP A 64 26.10 -3.91 26.15
N ARG A 65 25.29 -4.25 27.17
CA ARG A 65 25.19 -5.60 27.74
C ARG A 65 23.86 -6.25 27.38
N THR A 66 23.90 -7.54 27.03
CA THR A 66 22.68 -8.36 26.92
C THR A 66 22.58 -9.31 28.11
N ARG A 67 21.51 -9.17 28.90
CA ARG A 67 21.15 -10.10 29.98
C ARG A 67 20.12 -11.10 29.44
N GLY A 68 20.55 -12.35 29.25
CA GLY A 68 19.82 -13.37 28.48
C GLY A 68 18.72 -14.14 29.24
N TRP A 69 17.86 -14.74 28.41
CA TRP A 69 16.70 -15.64 28.59
C TRP A 69 16.17 -15.84 30.01
N TYR A 70 15.32 -14.91 30.41
CA TYR A 70 14.39 -15.08 31.51
C TYR A 70 13.07 -15.61 31.00
N VAL A 71 12.71 -16.78 31.51
CA VAL A 71 11.35 -17.30 31.37
C VAL A 71 10.44 -16.49 32.29
N VAL A 72 9.53 -15.73 31.70
CA VAL A 72 8.38 -15.18 32.41
C VAL A 72 7.25 -16.17 32.22
N GLY A 73 6.84 -16.83 33.31
CA GLY A 73 5.80 -17.85 33.27
C GLY A 73 4.44 -17.30 32.79
N PRO A 74 3.51 -18.15 32.35
CA PRO A 74 2.17 -17.74 31.98
C PRO A 74 1.51 -16.88 33.06
N LYS A 75 0.80 -15.81 32.65
CA LYS A 75 0.06 -14.92 33.57
C LYS A 75 0.89 -14.35 34.73
N SER A 76 2.20 -14.24 34.56
CA SER A 76 3.12 -13.78 35.61
C SER A 76 3.88 -12.53 35.19
N SER A 77 4.64 -11.94 36.11
CA SER A 77 5.52 -10.82 35.79
C SER A 77 6.88 -10.99 36.44
N LYS A 78 7.91 -10.44 35.80
CA LYS A 78 9.27 -10.42 36.33
C LYS A 78 9.84 -9.01 36.23
N THR A 79 10.44 -8.55 37.32
CA THR A 79 11.10 -7.24 37.38
C THR A 79 12.60 -7.40 37.24
N PHE A 80 13.22 -6.49 36.49
CA PHE A 80 14.65 -6.40 36.29
C PHE A 80 15.13 -5.03 36.76
N THR A 81 16.25 -5.01 37.45
CA THR A 81 16.89 -3.78 37.94
C THR A 81 18.24 -3.63 37.25
N PHE A 82 18.53 -2.44 36.75
CA PHE A 82 19.74 -2.11 36.01
C PHE A 82 20.45 -0.91 36.61
N SER A 83 21.78 -0.94 36.61
CA SER A 83 22.63 0.20 36.98
C SER A 83 23.03 0.93 35.71
N THR A 84 22.12 1.75 35.18
CA THR A 84 22.32 2.53 33.96
C THR A 84 21.67 3.90 34.10
N SER A 85 22.35 4.93 33.59
CA SER A 85 21.86 6.30 33.45
C SER A 85 21.26 6.56 32.07
N SER A 86 21.37 5.59 31.15
CA SER A 86 20.76 5.67 29.81
C SER A 86 19.29 5.24 29.84
N PRO A 87 18.36 6.04 29.27
CA PRO A 87 16.95 5.66 29.16
C PRO A 87 16.68 4.61 28.05
N GLU A 88 17.72 4.25 27.29
CA GLU A 88 17.61 3.34 26.15
C GLU A 88 17.82 1.88 26.59
N ILE A 89 16.73 1.20 26.95
CA ILE A 89 16.70 -0.27 27.12
C ILE A 89 16.05 -0.90 25.88
N TYR A 90 16.65 -1.99 25.39
CA TYR A 90 16.06 -2.84 24.36
C TYR A 90 15.58 -4.18 24.92
N LEU A 91 14.45 -4.67 24.42
CA LEU A 91 13.95 -6.01 24.72
C LEU A 91 14.02 -6.90 23.48
N HIS A 92 14.51 -8.13 23.65
CA HIS A 92 14.35 -9.22 22.71
C HIS A 92 13.42 -10.25 23.37
N SER A 93 12.29 -10.61 22.75
CA SER A 93 11.35 -11.57 23.35
C SER A 93 10.70 -12.47 22.31
N GLN A 94 10.46 -13.73 22.68
CA GLN A 94 9.79 -14.74 21.86
C GLN A 94 8.80 -15.56 22.70
N LEU A 95 7.63 -15.87 22.14
CA LEU A 95 6.70 -16.85 22.73
C LEU A 95 7.24 -18.28 22.52
N ALA A 96 7.30 -19.07 23.59
CA ALA A 96 7.66 -20.48 23.48
C ALA A 96 6.52 -21.29 22.83
N GLY A 97 6.86 -22.21 21.93
CA GLY A 97 5.92 -23.11 21.24
C GLY A 97 6.03 -23.12 19.70
N PRO A 98 5.24 -23.95 19.00
CA PRO A 98 5.29 -24.11 17.54
C PRO A 98 4.86 -22.84 16.77
N ASN A 99 4.06 -21.98 17.39
CA ASN A 99 3.58 -20.73 16.82
C ASN A 99 4.48 -19.55 17.22
N ARG A 100 5.73 -19.58 16.76
CA ARG A 100 6.73 -18.52 16.98
C ARG A 100 6.24 -17.22 16.34
N THR A 101 6.07 -16.18 17.13
CA THR A 101 5.57 -14.89 16.64
C THR A 101 6.69 -13.96 16.19
N LEU A 102 6.61 -13.45 14.96
CA LEU A 102 7.52 -12.47 14.35
C LEU A 102 6.85 -11.08 14.32
N TRP A 103 6.72 -10.42 15.47
CA TRP A 103 5.99 -9.14 15.60
C TRP A 103 6.88 -7.88 15.60
N GLY A 104 8.09 -7.94 15.03
CA GLY A 104 9.02 -6.81 14.97
C GLY A 104 9.53 -6.55 13.55
N ARG A 105 10.20 -5.41 13.35
CA ARG A 105 11.11 -5.27 12.21
C ARG A 105 12.28 -6.21 12.48
N GLY A 106 12.49 -7.20 11.61
CA GLY A 106 13.37 -8.35 11.84
C GLY A 106 14.86 -8.01 11.79
N ASP A 107 15.29 -6.99 12.52
CA ASP A 107 16.55 -6.30 12.23
C ASP A 107 17.74 -6.89 13.01
N VAL A 108 17.53 -7.88 13.89
CA VAL A 108 18.63 -8.44 14.70
C VAL A 108 18.53 -9.97 14.83
N THR A 109 19.55 -10.67 14.34
CA THR A 109 19.77 -12.11 14.58
C THR A 109 20.80 -12.27 15.69
N ARG A 110 20.53 -13.15 16.67
CA ARG A 110 21.47 -13.49 17.76
C ARG A 110 21.55 -15.00 17.98
N MET A 111 22.67 -15.46 18.53
CA MET A 111 22.86 -16.84 18.98
C MET A 111 22.30 -17.03 20.40
N VAL A 112 21.58 -18.12 20.63
CA VAL A 112 20.97 -18.47 21.93
C VAL A 112 21.29 -19.91 22.32
N ILE A 113 21.28 -20.22 23.62
CA ILE A 113 21.35 -21.58 24.19
C ILE A 113 20.20 -21.77 25.20
N SER A 114 19.88 -23.01 25.55
CA SER A 114 18.75 -23.36 26.44
C SER A 114 18.96 -23.03 27.93
N LYS A 115 20.15 -22.59 28.35
CA LYS A 115 20.44 -22.11 29.72
C LYS A 115 20.49 -20.57 29.73
N SER A 116 20.18 -19.95 30.87
CA SER A 116 20.34 -18.49 31.01
C SER A 116 21.83 -18.11 31.03
N PHE A 117 22.21 -17.04 30.33
CA PHE A 117 23.59 -16.54 30.23
C PHE A 117 23.59 -15.03 29.94
N SER A 118 24.71 -14.36 30.18
CA SER A 118 24.96 -12.96 29.81
C SER A 118 26.25 -12.87 28.99
N TYR A 119 26.29 -11.96 28.01
CA TYR A 119 27.47 -11.70 27.18
C TYR A 119 27.52 -10.22 26.80
N PHE A 120 28.72 -9.71 26.54
CA PHE A 120 28.93 -8.35 26.04
C PHE A 120 28.69 -8.28 24.52
N ASP A 121 28.19 -7.15 24.01
CA ASP A 121 28.04 -6.98 22.55
C ASP A 121 29.43 -6.99 21.89
N GLY A 122 29.68 -7.97 21.02
CA GLY A 122 30.99 -8.26 20.42
C GLY A 122 31.64 -9.57 20.89
N GLU A 123 31.14 -10.20 21.96
CA GLU A 123 31.61 -11.52 22.41
C GLU A 123 30.86 -12.67 21.74
N ASP A 124 31.55 -13.80 21.56
CA ASP A 124 30.93 -15.03 21.10
C ASP A 124 29.93 -15.57 22.14
N CYS A 125 28.74 -15.93 21.66
CA CYS A 125 27.74 -16.59 22.49
C CYS A 125 28.30 -17.91 23.05
N PRO A 126 28.29 -18.13 24.38
CA PRO A 126 28.93 -19.27 25.03
C PRO A 126 28.38 -20.61 24.53
N ALA A 127 29.19 -21.66 24.61
CA ALA A 127 28.77 -23.01 24.26
C ALA A 127 27.69 -23.53 25.23
N GLY A 128 26.67 -24.21 24.70
CA GLY A 128 25.58 -24.75 25.50
C GLY A 128 24.54 -25.53 24.68
N PRO A 129 23.60 -26.23 25.34
CA PRO A 129 22.58 -27.02 24.68
C PRO A 129 21.62 -26.17 23.84
N ASP A 130 21.12 -26.72 22.73
CA ASP A 130 20.29 -26.08 21.71
C ASP A 130 20.81 -24.72 21.19
N ARG A 131 22.14 -24.62 21.01
CA ARG A 131 22.77 -23.44 20.43
C ARG A 131 22.20 -23.14 19.04
N ARG A 132 21.45 -22.05 18.87
CA ARG A 132 20.76 -21.72 17.61
C ARG A 132 20.70 -20.24 17.32
N LYS A 133 20.62 -19.87 16.03
CA LYS A 133 20.31 -18.51 15.59
C LYS A 133 18.82 -18.25 15.74
N VAL A 134 18.47 -17.14 16.37
CA VAL A 134 17.09 -16.69 16.50
C VAL A 134 16.99 -15.24 16.06
N LYS A 135 15.92 -14.94 15.32
CA LYS A 135 15.57 -13.58 14.92
C LYS A 135 14.70 -12.94 16.00
N PHE A 136 15.07 -11.74 16.40
CA PHE A 136 14.36 -11.00 17.44
C PHE A 136 13.73 -9.73 16.90
N SER A 137 12.61 -9.38 17.50
CA SER A 137 12.02 -8.05 17.40
C SER A 137 12.76 -7.11 18.35
N LYS A 138 13.28 -5.98 17.84
CA LYS A 138 13.89 -4.92 18.65
C LYS A 138 12.82 -3.90 19.07
N TYR A 139 12.71 -3.62 20.37
CA TYR A 139 11.83 -2.58 20.91
C TYR A 139 12.65 -1.56 21.70
N THR A 140 12.42 -0.26 21.50
CA THR A 140 13.08 0.82 22.26
C THR A 140 12.09 1.41 23.28
N ALA A 141 12.49 1.52 24.54
CA ALA A 141 11.76 2.32 25.51
C ALA A 141 11.95 3.82 25.23
N LYS A 142 10.90 4.64 25.42
CA LYS A 142 11.01 6.11 25.44
C LYS A 142 10.46 6.61 26.77
N GLN A 143 11.16 7.54 27.44
CA GLN A 143 10.72 8.16 28.70
C GLN A 143 10.37 7.17 29.82
N ASN A 144 11.17 6.10 29.99
CA ASN A 144 10.93 5.03 30.97
C ASN A 144 9.59 4.28 30.80
N VAL A 145 8.90 4.44 29.67
CA VAL A 145 7.67 3.72 29.34
C VAL A 145 7.89 2.88 28.09
N LEU A 146 7.81 1.57 28.24
CA LEU A 146 7.74 0.65 27.12
C LEU A 146 6.26 0.37 26.79
N ASN A 147 5.74 1.02 25.74
CA ASN A 147 4.38 0.78 25.25
C ASN A 147 4.30 -0.56 24.50
N TYR A 148 4.16 -1.66 25.23
CA TYR A 148 3.56 -2.88 24.70
C TYR A 148 2.05 -2.60 24.60
N ARG A 149 1.52 -2.28 23.40
CA ARG A 149 0.08 -2.32 23.22
C ARG A 149 -0.35 -3.79 23.12
N PRO A 150 -1.13 -4.31 24.08
CA PRO A 150 -1.77 -5.61 23.89
C PRO A 150 -2.73 -5.51 22.70
N VAL A 151 -2.70 -6.47 21.79
CA VAL A 151 -3.95 -6.85 21.14
C VAL A 151 -4.81 -7.36 22.28
N LYS A 152 -5.88 -6.61 22.61
CA LYS A 152 -6.93 -7.04 23.53
C LYS A 152 -7.24 -8.51 23.22
N ALA A 153 -7.25 -9.39 24.22
CA ALA A 153 -7.53 -10.81 23.99
C ALA A 153 -8.79 -10.91 23.13
N VAL A 154 -8.63 -11.39 21.90
CA VAL A 154 -9.76 -11.64 21.00
C VAL A 154 -10.53 -12.74 21.70
N ALA A 155 -11.77 -12.47 22.11
CA ALA A 155 -12.67 -13.53 22.53
C ALA A 155 -12.61 -14.60 21.43
N PRO A 156 -12.34 -15.88 21.76
CA PRO A 156 -12.20 -16.93 20.76
C PRO A 156 -13.36 -16.82 19.78
N LEU A 157 -13.02 -16.88 18.48
CA LEU A 157 -14.03 -16.90 17.44
C LEU A 157 -15.05 -17.99 17.84
N PRO A 158 -16.35 -17.67 17.94
CA PRO A 158 -17.33 -18.75 17.95
C PRO A 158 -17.03 -19.60 16.71
N ASP A 159 -16.98 -20.93 16.88
CA ASP A 159 -16.80 -21.83 15.75
C ASP A 159 -17.79 -21.43 14.67
N ALA A 160 -17.28 -21.00 13.52
CA ALA A 160 -18.12 -20.59 12.39
C ALA A 160 -18.83 -21.79 11.73
N GLY A 161 -18.88 -22.94 12.41
CA GLY A 161 -18.95 -24.26 11.79
C GLY A 161 -17.69 -24.52 10.97
N GLU A 162 -17.32 -25.79 10.82
CA GLU A 162 -16.27 -26.18 9.87
C GLU A 162 -16.55 -25.57 8.49
N ASN A 163 -15.61 -24.77 7.96
CA ASN A 163 -15.27 -24.48 6.54
C ASN A 163 -16.29 -24.74 5.39
N SER A 164 -17.60 -24.66 5.62
CA SER A 164 -18.63 -25.17 4.69
C SER A 164 -18.94 -24.22 3.52
N PHE A 165 -18.44 -22.99 3.56
CA PHE A 165 -18.72 -21.97 2.53
C PHE A 165 -17.59 -21.77 1.51
N THR A 166 -16.58 -22.66 1.49
CA THR A 166 -15.42 -22.53 0.57
C THR A 166 -15.84 -22.42 -0.90
N ALA A 167 -16.83 -23.21 -1.33
CA ALA A 167 -17.37 -23.15 -2.69
C ALA A 167 -18.05 -21.80 -2.98
N ALA A 168 -18.84 -21.30 -2.03
CA ALA A 168 -19.54 -20.03 -2.14
C ALA A 168 -18.57 -18.83 -2.18
N GLN A 169 -17.49 -18.86 -1.38
CA GLN A 169 -16.43 -17.85 -1.41
C GLN A 169 -15.71 -17.83 -2.76
N ALA A 170 -15.39 -19.00 -3.31
CA ALA A 170 -14.76 -19.11 -4.62
C ALA A 170 -15.67 -18.61 -5.75
N GLU A 171 -16.98 -18.88 -5.66
CA GLU A 171 -17.96 -18.37 -6.61
C GLU A 171 -18.10 -16.84 -6.52
N LEU A 172 -18.20 -16.27 -5.31
CA LEU A 172 -18.21 -14.81 -5.11
C LEU A 172 -16.95 -14.16 -5.67
N LEU A 173 -15.77 -14.73 -5.43
CA LEU A 173 -14.52 -14.22 -5.99
C LEU A 173 -14.55 -14.20 -7.53
N LYS A 174 -15.08 -15.26 -8.17
CA LYS A 174 -15.24 -15.31 -9.62
C LYS A 174 -16.17 -14.19 -10.11
N LEU A 175 -17.27 -13.95 -9.41
CA LEU A 175 -18.22 -12.89 -9.76
C LEU A 175 -17.61 -11.48 -9.57
N ILE A 176 -16.95 -11.22 -8.44
CA ILE A 176 -16.22 -9.95 -8.20
C ILE A 176 -15.22 -9.70 -9.34
N ASN A 177 -14.40 -10.69 -9.68
CA ASN A 177 -13.39 -10.56 -10.73
C ASN A 177 -13.99 -10.51 -12.14
N ALA A 178 -15.19 -11.06 -12.37
CA ALA A 178 -15.92 -10.86 -13.60
C ALA A 178 -16.39 -9.41 -13.74
N GLU A 179 -16.91 -8.79 -12.67
CA GLU A 179 -17.30 -7.38 -12.67
C GLU A 179 -16.09 -6.45 -12.82
N ARG A 180 -14.98 -6.73 -12.14
CA ARG A 180 -13.72 -5.99 -12.31
C ARG A 180 -13.18 -6.10 -13.74
N ARG A 181 -13.22 -7.29 -14.34
CA ARG A 181 -12.84 -7.51 -15.74
C ARG A 181 -13.73 -6.71 -16.71
N LYS A 182 -15.05 -6.68 -16.50
CA LYS A 182 -15.97 -5.85 -17.30
C LYS A 182 -15.63 -4.35 -17.21
N ALA A 183 -15.09 -3.92 -16.07
CA ALA A 183 -14.64 -2.55 -15.82
C ALA A 183 -13.18 -2.27 -16.22
N GLY A 184 -12.44 -3.26 -16.75
CA GLY A 184 -11.02 -3.10 -17.08
C GLY A 184 -10.08 -2.97 -15.88
N ILE A 185 -10.49 -3.51 -14.73
CA ILE A 185 -9.76 -3.42 -13.46
C ILE A 185 -9.12 -4.78 -13.15
N ASP A 186 -7.89 -4.76 -12.64
CA ASP A 186 -7.14 -5.95 -12.25
C ASP A 186 -7.91 -6.79 -11.23
N ALA A 187 -7.83 -8.11 -11.37
CA ALA A 187 -8.47 -9.05 -10.45
C ALA A 187 -7.92 -8.89 -9.02
N VAL A 188 -8.81 -8.99 -8.03
CA VAL A 188 -8.39 -9.17 -6.63
C VAL A 188 -8.11 -10.64 -6.35
N VAL A 189 -7.19 -10.90 -5.42
CA VAL A 189 -6.86 -12.25 -4.95
C VAL A 189 -7.41 -12.47 -3.55
N LEU A 190 -7.92 -13.67 -3.29
CA LEU A 190 -8.35 -14.06 -1.95
C LEU A 190 -7.12 -14.15 -1.03
N ASN A 191 -7.14 -13.48 0.12
CA ASN A 191 -6.06 -13.55 1.10
C ASN A 191 -6.53 -14.24 2.39
N GLY A 192 -5.77 -15.24 2.86
CA GLY A 192 -6.15 -16.03 4.04
C GLY A 192 -6.34 -15.20 5.31
N THR A 193 -5.37 -14.34 5.63
CA THR A 193 -5.43 -13.47 6.82
C THR A 193 -6.54 -12.43 6.74
N VAL A 194 -6.79 -11.85 5.56
CA VAL A 194 -7.93 -10.94 5.35
C VAL A 194 -9.26 -11.71 5.44
N SER A 195 -9.29 -12.98 5.02
CA SER A 195 -10.46 -13.84 5.13
C SER A 195 -10.73 -14.22 6.59
N ASP A 196 -9.72 -14.39 7.42
CA ASP A 196 -9.91 -14.60 8.86
C ASP A 196 -10.44 -13.33 9.56
N ALA A 197 -9.99 -12.15 9.14
CA ALA A 197 -10.60 -10.88 9.57
C ALA A 197 -12.07 -10.77 9.12
N ALA A 198 -12.39 -11.20 7.89
CA ALA A 198 -13.76 -11.26 7.38
C ALA A 198 -14.61 -12.24 8.18
N LYS A 199 -14.08 -13.42 8.56
CA LYS A 199 -14.76 -14.39 9.44
C LYS A 199 -15.07 -13.79 10.81
N ARG A 200 -14.11 -13.08 11.41
CA ARG A 200 -14.36 -12.37 12.68
C ARG A 200 -15.54 -11.41 12.54
N ARG A 201 -15.53 -10.66 11.45
CA ARG A 201 -16.49 -9.59 11.22
C ARG A 201 -17.88 -10.09 10.84
N VAL A 202 -18.01 -11.14 10.03
CA VAL A 202 -19.32 -11.69 9.62
C VAL A 202 -20.12 -12.23 10.82
N LEU A 203 -19.44 -12.76 11.85
CA LEU A 203 -20.05 -13.26 13.09
C LEU A 203 -20.65 -12.13 13.96
N GLU A 204 -20.30 -10.87 13.70
CA GLU A 204 -20.86 -9.71 14.40
C GLU A 204 -22.18 -9.23 13.79
N LEU A 205 -22.44 -9.54 12.51
CA LEU A 205 -23.58 -9.06 11.74
C LEU A 205 -24.96 -9.50 12.25
N PRO A 206 -25.14 -10.71 12.83
CA PRO A 206 -26.41 -11.08 13.46
C PRO A 206 -26.78 -10.18 14.64
N LYS A 207 -25.79 -9.62 15.34
CA LYS A 207 -26.00 -8.69 16.46
C LYS A 207 -26.19 -7.26 15.98
N ARG A 208 -25.45 -6.85 14.96
CA ARG A 208 -25.46 -5.48 14.42
C ARG A 208 -25.10 -5.46 12.94
N MET A 209 -26.10 -5.24 12.09
CA MET A 209 -25.95 -5.19 10.62
C MET A 209 -25.57 -3.79 10.13
N GLU A 210 -24.45 -3.26 10.62
CA GLU A 210 -23.94 -1.93 10.31
C GLU A 210 -22.42 -1.98 10.11
N HIS A 211 -21.83 -0.98 9.45
CA HIS A 211 -20.38 -0.83 9.34
C HIS A 211 -19.68 -0.45 10.67
N THR A 212 -20.47 -0.10 11.69
CA THR A 212 -20.00 0.05 13.06
C THR A 212 -20.11 -1.30 13.76
N ARG A 213 -19.01 -1.74 14.38
CA ARG A 213 -18.95 -3.00 15.10
C ARG A 213 -19.81 -2.96 16.36
N PRO A 214 -20.23 -4.11 16.93
CA PRO A 214 -21.02 -4.14 18.17
C PRO A 214 -20.37 -3.45 19.37
N ASN A 215 -19.03 -3.37 19.38
CA ASN A 215 -18.26 -2.67 20.40
C ASN A 215 -18.19 -1.14 20.21
N GLY A 216 -18.83 -0.59 19.17
CA GLY A 216 -18.83 0.84 18.85
C GLY A 216 -17.67 1.31 17.96
N GLU A 217 -16.72 0.44 17.64
CA GLU A 217 -15.58 0.78 16.79
C GLU A 217 -15.91 0.68 15.30
N LYS A 218 -15.09 1.32 14.45
CA LYS A 218 -15.19 1.20 12.99
C LYS A 218 -14.87 -0.24 12.56
N TYR A 219 -15.48 -0.73 11.47
CA TYR A 219 -15.16 -2.05 10.90
C TYR A 219 -13.65 -2.28 10.73
N SER A 220 -12.91 -1.25 10.28
CA SER A 220 -11.49 -1.35 9.95
C SER A 220 -10.60 -1.69 11.15
N THR A 221 -11.09 -1.54 12.38
CA THR A 221 -10.39 -2.01 13.58
C THR A 221 -10.18 -3.52 13.60
N VAL A 222 -11.00 -4.30 12.87
CA VAL A 222 -10.83 -5.76 12.75
C VAL A 222 -9.49 -6.13 12.12
N PHE A 223 -8.94 -5.31 11.21
CA PHE A 223 -7.65 -5.60 10.57
C PHE A 223 -6.51 -5.68 11.58
N ALA A 224 -6.51 -4.80 12.59
CA ALA A 224 -5.47 -4.76 13.62
C ALA A 224 -5.45 -6.03 14.49
N GLU A 225 -6.60 -6.69 14.68
CA GLU A 225 -6.70 -7.97 15.41
C GLU A 225 -5.91 -9.09 14.70
N PHE A 226 -5.78 -9.00 13.38
CA PHE A 226 -5.07 -9.96 12.53
C PHE A 226 -3.71 -9.43 12.04
N ASN A 227 -3.18 -8.38 12.69
CA ASN A 227 -1.93 -7.72 12.34
C ASN A 227 -1.85 -7.20 10.90
N LEU A 228 -3.01 -6.89 10.33
CA LEU A 228 -3.14 -6.22 9.04
C LEU A 228 -3.14 -4.71 9.25
N LYS A 229 -2.39 -4.00 8.41
CA LYS A 229 -2.36 -2.53 8.35
C LYS A 229 -2.49 -2.06 6.90
N PRO A 230 -3.63 -2.37 6.25
CA PRO A 230 -3.84 -1.95 4.87
C PRO A 230 -3.89 -0.42 4.82
N ALA A 231 -3.22 0.20 3.86
CA ALA A 231 -3.31 1.66 3.74
C ALA A 231 -4.60 2.11 3.03
N ALA A 232 -5.23 1.22 2.27
CA ALA A 232 -6.61 1.38 1.80
C ALA A 232 -7.43 0.14 2.13
N SER A 233 -8.64 0.34 2.62
CA SER A 233 -9.58 -0.75 2.92
C SER A 233 -11.03 -0.34 2.72
N ALA A 234 -11.87 -1.33 2.43
CA ALA A 234 -13.33 -1.19 2.40
C ALA A 234 -14.03 -2.41 2.96
N GLU A 235 -15.28 -2.23 3.36
CA GLU A 235 -16.21 -3.29 3.76
C GLU A 235 -17.47 -3.21 2.90
N ASN A 236 -17.87 -4.36 2.37
CA ASN A 236 -19.22 -4.59 1.89
C ASN A 236 -19.90 -5.63 2.79
N LEU A 237 -21.12 -5.36 3.26
CA LEU A 237 -21.92 -6.31 4.02
C LEU A 237 -23.34 -6.43 3.45
N ALA A 238 -23.87 -7.65 3.44
CA ALA A 238 -25.22 -7.92 2.97
C ALA A 238 -25.82 -9.10 3.74
N ARG A 239 -27.16 -9.13 3.78
CA ARG A 239 -27.95 -10.21 4.38
C ARG A 239 -29.01 -10.66 3.38
N THR A 240 -29.17 -11.97 3.24
CA THR A 240 -30.29 -12.59 2.52
C THR A 240 -31.03 -13.55 3.46
N THR A 241 -32.27 -13.89 3.12
CA THR A 241 -33.08 -14.88 3.82
C THR A 241 -33.31 -16.10 2.93
N GLY A 242 -33.52 -17.27 3.55
CA GLY A 242 -33.80 -18.51 2.82
C GLY A 242 -32.53 -19.25 2.35
N PRO A 243 -32.61 -20.07 1.29
CA PRO A 243 -31.46 -20.82 0.77
C PRO A 243 -30.28 -19.90 0.43
N LEU A 244 -29.06 -20.41 0.66
CA LEU A 244 -27.85 -19.69 0.30
C LEU A 244 -27.70 -19.63 -1.22
N GLU A 245 -27.87 -18.43 -1.78
CA GLU A 245 -27.64 -18.15 -3.20
C GLU A 245 -26.57 -17.06 -3.35
N VAL A 246 -25.40 -17.43 -3.87
CA VAL A 246 -24.26 -16.53 -4.05
C VAL A 246 -24.57 -15.38 -5.01
N SER A 247 -25.31 -15.66 -6.09
CA SER A 247 -25.77 -14.67 -7.07
C SER A 247 -26.52 -13.51 -6.42
N ARG A 248 -27.38 -13.77 -5.42
CA ARG A 248 -28.13 -12.72 -4.71
C ARG A 248 -27.21 -11.74 -3.99
N PHE A 249 -26.14 -12.22 -3.35
CA PHE A 249 -25.16 -11.33 -2.73
C PHE A 249 -24.44 -10.48 -3.78
N ASN A 250 -24.06 -11.09 -4.90
CA ASN A 250 -23.46 -10.36 -6.00
C ASN A 250 -24.38 -9.24 -6.53
N GLU A 251 -25.66 -9.53 -6.73
CA GLU A 251 -26.66 -8.53 -7.15
C GLU A 251 -26.82 -7.41 -6.11
N LEU A 252 -26.97 -7.74 -4.83
CA LEU A 252 -27.09 -6.74 -3.76
C LEU A 252 -25.88 -5.80 -3.71
N PHE A 253 -24.67 -6.34 -3.82
CA PHE A 253 -23.45 -5.53 -3.84
C PHE A 253 -23.31 -4.72 -5.12
N MET A 254 -23.67 -5.28 -6.28
CA MET A 254 -23.60 -4.57 -7.55
C MET A 254 -24.75 -3.60 -7.76
N ASN A 255 -25.85 -3.66 -7.02
CA ASN A 255 -26.95 -2.70 -7.11
C ASN A 255 -26.79 -1.51 -6.14
N SER A 256 -26.01 -1.67 -5.07
CA SER A 256 -25.63 -0.58 -4.17
C SER A 256 -24.45 0.23 -4.73
N SER A 257 -24.62 1.55 -4.88
CA SER A 257 -23.56 2.43 -5.40
C SER A 257 -22.28 2.39 -4.55
N GLY A 258 -22.42 2.42 -3.22
CA GLY A 258 -21.29 2.34 -2.28
C GLY A 258 -20.57 1.00 -2.36
N HIS A 259 -21.31 -0.12 -2.36
CA HIS A 259 -20.70 -1.44 -2.42
C HIS A 259 -20.04 -1.73 -3.77
N ARG A 260 -20.68 -1.29 -4.86
CA ARG A 260 -20.14 -1.36 -6.22
C ARG A 260 -18.83 -0.56 -6.32
N LYS A 261 -18.79 0.65 -5.74
CA LYS A 261 -17.57 1.48 -5.70
C LYS A 261 -16.41 0.73 -5.03
N ASN A 262 -16.67 -0.01 -3.96
CA ASN A 262 -15.63 -0.81 -3.29
C ASN A 262 -15.12 -1.95 -4.19
N ARG A 263 -16.02 -2.75 -4.78
CA ARG A 263 -15.64 -3.86 -5.68
C ARG A 263 -14.86 -3.39 -6.91
N LEU A 264 -15.18 -2.20 -7.41
CA LEU A 264 -14.55 -1.59 -8.57
C LEU A 264 -13.49 -0.55 -8.20
N ASN A 265 -12.98 -0.54 -6.97
CA ASN A 265 -11.85 0.31 -6.63
C ASN A 265 -10.55 -0.38 -7.09
N PRO A 266 -9.76 0.23 -8.01
CA PRO A 266 -8.49 -0.31 -8.48
C PRO A 266 -7.39 -0.34 -7.42
N GLU A 267 -7.54 0.39 -6.30
CA GLU A 267 -6.56 0.39 -5.20
C GLU A 267 -6.51 -0.94 -4.43
N TYR A 268 -7.60 -1.72 -4.50
CA TYR A 268 -7.68 -3.00 -3.81
C TYR A 268 -7.08 -4.11 -4.67
N THR A 269 -6.15 -4.84 -4.07
CA THR A 269 -5.45 -5.98 -4.67
C THR A 269 -5.87 -7.30 -4.02
N THR A 270 -6.40 -7.24 -2.80
CA THR A 270 -6.74 -8.40 -1.98
C THR A 270 -8.14 -8.28 -1.40
N VAL A 271 -8.83 -9.41 -1.30
CA VAL A 271 -10.15 -9.50 -0.68
C VAL A 271 -10.20 -10.66 0.32
N GLY A 272 -10.88 -10.44 1.45
CA GLY A 272 -11.35 -11.50 2.33
C GLY A 272 -12.86 -11.62 2.21
N ILE A 273 -13.35 -12.82 1.96
CA ILE A 273 -14.79 -13.09 1.82
C ILE A 273 -15.18 -14.04 2.95
N ALA A 274 -16.26 -13.74 3.67
CA ALA A 274 -16.79 -14.67 4.65
C ALA A 274 -18.31 -14.69 4.61
N LEU A 275 -18.88 -15.88 4.85
CA LEU A 275 -20.30 -16.09 4.98
C LEU A 275 -20.62 -16.71 6.34
N TYR A 276 -21.80 -16.43 6.86
CA TYR A 276 -22.32 -17.01 8.08
C TYR A 276 -23.83 -17.17 7.98
N SER A 277 -24.37 -18.30 8.41
CA SER A 277 -25.81 -18.56 8.39
C SER A 277 -26.33 -18.73 9.82
N ALA A 278 -27.35 -17.97 10.19
CA ALA A 278 -27.98 -18.06 11.51
C ALA A 278 -29.45 -17.65 11.45
N GLY A 279 -30.32 -18.42 12.10
CA GLY A 279 -31.74 -18.11 12.23
C GLY A 279 -32.44 -17.88 10.88
N GLY A 280 -32.14 -18.70 9.87
CA GLY A 280 -32.70 -18.59 8.52
C GLY A 280 -32.17 -17.43 7.66
N ASN A 281 -31.20 -16.67 8.17
CA ASN A 281 -30.51 -15.61 7.46
C ASN A 281 -29.11 -16.07 7.02
N ASN A 282 -28.67 -15.62 5.86
CA ASN A 282 -27.29 -15.70 5.41
C ASN A 282 -26.69 -14.30 5.43
N TYR A 283 -25.51 -14.18 5.98
CA TYR A 283 -24.73 -12.95 6.06
C TYR A 283 -23.48 -13.12 5.20
N CYS A 284 -23.15 -12.11 4.42
CA CYS A 284 -21.93 -12.09 3.61
C CYS A 284 -21.17 -10.80 3.88
N ILE A 285 -19.85 -10.92 3.97
CA ILE A 285 -18.95 -9.78 4.04
C ILE A 285 -17.82 -9.90 3.03
N GLU A 286 -17.43 -8.77 2.47
CA GLU A 286 -16.22 -8.61 1.65
C GLU A 286 -15.37 -7.52 2.29
N LEU A 287 -14.17 -7.89 2.75
CA LEU A 287 -13.16 -6.96 3.22
C LEU A 287 -12.12 -6.78 2.13
N PHE A 288 -12.11 -5.61 1.51
CA PHE A 288 -11.11 -5.25 0.52
C PHE A 288 -9.92 -4.59 1.21
N THR A 289 -8.73 -4.93 0.74
CA THR A 289 -7.48 -4.36 1.21
C THR A 289 -6.57 -4.06 0.02
N GLY A 290 -5.79 -3.02 0.16
CA GLY A 290 -4.78 -2.63 -0.80
C GLY A 290 -3.60 -1.99 -0.09
N PRO A 291 -2.46 -1.87 -0.79
CA PRO A 291 -1.31 -1.15 -0.26
C PRO A 291 -1.60 0.32 0.03
N GLY A 292 -2.77 0.83 -0.42
CA GLY A 292 -3.31 2.20 -0.34
C GLY A 292 -2.35 3.22 -0.89
N GLU A 293 -2.74 3.90 -1.97
CA GLU A 293 -1.81 4.61 -2.84
C GLU A 293 -0.45 3.88 -2.96
N ARG A 294 -0.29 3.02 -3.98
CA ARG A 294 0.85 3.37 -4.84
C ARG A 294 0.59 4.83 -5.14
N LYS A 295 1.47 5.75 -4.75
CA LYS A 295 1.56 7.03 -5.45
C LYS A 295 1.84 6.64 -6.90
N LYS A 296 0.76 6.35 -7.61
CA LYS A 296 0.67 6.37 -9.04
C LYS A 296 1.04 7.82 -9.30
N THR A 297 2.25 8.05 -9.78
CA THR A 297 2.61 9.34 -10.36
C THR A 297 1.45 9.75 -11.27
N GLY A 298 1.16 11.04 -11.45
CA GLY A 298 0.01 11.47 -12.28
C GLY A 298 -0.11 10.70 -13.61
N SER A 299 1.02 10.24 -14.17
CA SER A 299 1.10 9.31 -15.31
C SER A 299 0.34 7.97 -15.15
N ASP A 300 0.42 7.28 -14.01
CA ASP A 300 -0.14 5.93 -13.82
C ASP A 300 -1.67 5.95 -13.61
N HIS A 301 -2.20 7.04 -13.05
CA HIS A 301 -3.65 7.27 -12.97
C HIS A 301 -4.23 7.64 -14.33
N LEU A 302 -3.58 8.55 -15.05
CA LEU A 302 -4.03 8.96 -16.38
C LEU A 302 -3.89 7.83 -17.42
N ALA A 303 -2.96 6.90 -17.23
CA ALA A 303 -2.92 5.66 -18.01
C ALA A 303 -4.17 4.79 -17.79
N LEU A 304 -4.70 4.72 -16.56
CA LEU A 304 -5.96 4.01 -16.28
C LEU A 304 -7.17 4.73 -16.87
N VAL A 305 -7.22 6.06 -16.79
CA VAL A 305 -8.25 6.88 -17.46
C VAL A 305 -8.23 6.61 -18.97
N SER A 306 -7.04 6.61 -19.57
CA SER A 306 -6.85 6.29 -20.99
C SER A 306 -7.38 4.90 -21.35
N ALA A 307 -7.08 3.88 -20.54
CA ALA A 307 -7.60 2.52 -20.75
C ALA A 307 -9.14 2.45 -20.63
N ASN A 308 -9.73 3.19 -19.69
CA ASN A 308 -11.18 3.24 -19.51
C ASN A 308 -11.91 3.86 -20.71
N ILE A 309 -11.32 4.87 -21.35
CA ILE A 309 -11.86 5.45 -22.59
C ILE A 309 -11.91 4.42 -23.71
N VAL A 310 -10.83 3.65 -23.91
CA VAL A 310 -10.78 2.55 -24.89
C VAL A 310 -11.84 1.49 -24.57
N ASN A 311 -12.03 1.14 -23.30
CA ASN A 311 -13.05 0.18 -22.87
C ASN A 311 -14.47 0.68 -23.19
N LEU A 312 -14.75 1.97 -23.03
CA LEU A 312 -16.04 2.57 -23.37
C LEU A 312 -16.32 2.50 -24.87
N VAL A 313 -15.33 2.81 -25.71
CA VAL A 313 -15.42 2.66 -27.18
C VAL A 313 -15.68 1.20 -27.56
N ASN A 314 -14.94 0.26 -26.97
CA ASN A 314 -15.11 -1.17 -27.25
C ASN A 314 -16.45 -1.73 -26.75
N ASN A 315 -16.97 -1.22 -25.64
CA ASN A 315 -18.31 -1.56 -25.15
C ASN A 315 -19.39 -1.08 -26.11
N GLU A 316 -19.22 0.10 -26.71
CA GLU A 316 -20.11 0.60 -27.75
C GLU A 316 -20.09 -0.28 -29.00
N ARG A 317 -18.90 -0.58 -29.52
CA ARG A 317 -18.73 -1.49 -30.67
C ARG A 317 -19.39 -2.83 -30.42
N LYS A 318 -19.20 -3.40 -29.23
CA LYS A 318 -19.85 -4.66 -28.84
C LYS A 318 -21.38 -4.55 -28.86
N ARG A 319 -21.96 -3.45 -28.37
CA ARG A 319 -23.42 -3.20 -28.45
C ARG A 319 -23.91 -3.07 -29.89
N SER A 320 -23.06 -2.58 -30.79
CA SER A 320 -23.30 -2.49 -32.22
C SER A 320 -22.95 -3.77 -33.00
N GLY A 321 -22.63 -4.88 -32.32
CA GLY A 321 -22.30 -6.17 -32.97
C GLY A 321 -20.93 -6.23 -33.64
N LEU A 322 -20.02 -5.30 -33.34
CA LEU A 322 -18.68 -5.22 -33.91
C LEU A 322 -17.63 -5.82 -32.98
N LYS A 323 -16.51 -6.27 -33.57
CA LYS A 323 -15.35 -6.73 -32.81
C LYS A 323 -14.70 -5.56 -32.05
N PRO A 324 -14.24 -5.77 -30.80
CA PRO A 324 -13.43 -4.80 -30.09
C PRO A 324 -12.19 -4.41 -30.89
N LEU A 325 -11.81 -3.14 -30.85
CA LEU A 325 -10.56 -2.63 -31.38
C LEU A 325 -9.38 -3.15 -30.55
N ALA A 326 -8.32 -3.54 -31.25
CA ALA A 326 -7.05 -3.89 -30.63
C ALA A 326 -6.41 -2.67 -29.95
N THR A 327 -5.73 -2.88 -28.84
CA THR A 327 -4.96 -1.86 -28.12
C THR A 327 -3.54 -2.35 -27.90
N SER A 328 -2.59 -1.42 -27.78
CA SER A 328 -1.20 -1.74 -27.49
C SER A 328 -0.55 -0.63 -26.65
N GLY A 329 0.49 -0.99 -25.89
CA GLY A 329 1.27 -0.01 -25.14
C GLY A 329 1.92 1.05 -26.03
N ALA A 330 2.27 0.71 -27.27
CA ALA A 330 2.79 1.65 -28.26
C ALA A 330 1.72 2.65 -28.74
N LEU A 331 0.48 2.20 -28.98
CA LEU A 331 -0.64 3.07 -29.36
C LEU A 331 -1.00 4.04 -28.22
N HIS A 332 -1.00 3.55 -26.98
CA HIS A 332 -1.16 4.41 -25.81
C HIS A 332 -0.07 5.50 -25.75
N ARG A 333 1.21 5.14 -25.90
CA ARG A 333 2.31 6.11 -25.88
C ARG A 333 2.24 7.12 -27.02
N ALA A 334 1.82 6.68 -28.22
CA ALA A 334 1.60 7.56 -29.36
C ALA A 334 0.50 8.60 -29.07
N ALA A 335 -0.64 8.15 -28.53
CA ALA A 335 -1.73 9.04 -28.13
C ALA A 335 -1.34 9.98 -26.97
N LEU A 336 -0.60 9.47 -25.97
CA LEU A 336 -0.09 10.27 -24.84
C LEU A 336 0.89 11.34 -25.31
N THR A 337 1.77 11.01 -26.25
CA THR A 337 2.70 11.95 -26.88
C THR A 337 1.92 13.08 -27.55
N ARG A 338 0.89 12.74 -28.33
CA ARG A 338 0.00 13.75 -28.95
C ARG A 338 -0.72 14.61 -27.92
N ALA A 339 -1.24 14.03 -26.85
CA ALA A 339 -1.91 14.79 -25.80
C ALA A 339 -0.97 15.83 -25.15
N GLY A 340 0.29 15.49 -24.90
CA GLY A 340 1.29 16.44 -24.41
C GLY A 340 1.70 17.50 -25.45
N GLU A 341 1.76 17.13 -26.72
CA GLU A 341 2.07 18.06 -27.81
C GLU A 341 0.98 19.12 -28.02
N LEU A 342 -0.29 18.78 -27.78
CA LEU A 342 -1.42 19.71 -27.89
C LEU A 342 -1.35 20.88 -26.90
N VAL A 343 -0.63 20.74 -25.79
CA VAL A 343 -0.31 21.86 -24.87
C VAL A 343 0.51 22.93 -25.58
N ARG A 344 1.46 22.51 -26.43
CA ARG A 344 2.40 23.40 -27.12
C ARG A 344 1.80 23.97 -28.40
N LYS A 345 1.04 23.15 -29.12
CA LYS A 345 0.36 23.51 -30.36
C LYS A 345 -1.03 22.88 -30.37
N PRO A 346 -2.11 23.64 -30.16
CA PRO A 346 -3.48 23.12 -30.09
C PRO A 346 -4.03 22.78 -31.49
N ASP A 347 -3.31 21.94 -32.23
CA ASP A 347 -3.64 21.45 -33.57
C ASP A 347 -3.60 19.92 -33.55
N ILE A 348 -4.73 19.29 -33.83
CA ILE A 348 -4.86 17.83 -33.80
C ILE A 348 -4.14 17.16 -34.97
N ASN A 349 -4.05 17.84 -36.12
CA ASN A 349 -3.54 17.29 -37.38
C ASN A 349 -2.05 17.54 -37.58
N THR A 350 -1.49 18.57 -36.94
CA THR A 350 -0.08 18.96 -37.08
C THR A 350 0.64 18.93 -35.74
N ARG A 351 1.84 18.33 -35.72
CA ARG A 351 2.71 18.26 -34.53
C ARG A 351 3.47 19.59 -34.35
N PRO A 352 4.03 19.85 -33.14
CA PRO A 352 4.79 21.08 -32.88
C PRO A 352 6.01 21.29 -33.78
N ASP A 353 6.59 20.21 -34.31
CA ASP A 353 7.71 20.23 -35.25
C ASP A 353 7.29 20.41 -36.73
N GLY A 354 5.99 20.56 -37.01
CA GLY A 354 5.44 20.72 -38.35
C GLY A 354 5.13 19.40 -39.08
N ARG A 355 5.51 18.24 -38.54
CA ARG A 355 5.13 16.95 -39.11
C ARG A 355 3.63 16.70 -38.94
N LYS A 356 3.05 15.87 -39.81
CA LYS A 356 1.66 15.40 -39.64
C LYS A 356 1.51 14.52 -38.39
N PHE A 357 0.33 14.49 -37.80
CA PHE A 357 0.08 13.77 -36.54
C PHE A 357 0.44 12.28 -36.63
N GLU A 358 0.15 11.62 -37.76
CA GLU A 358 0.32 10.18 -37.94
C GLU A 358 1.79 9.73 -37.81
N THR A 359 2.74 10.65 -37.99
CA THR A 359 4.17 10.37 -37.77
C THR A 359 4.48 9.93 -36.34
N VAL A 360 3.62 10.25 -35.36
CA VAL A 360 3.76 9.79 -33.97
C VAL A 360 3.63 8.27 -33.83
N LEU A 361 2.94 7.61 -34.76
CA LEU A 361 2.83 6.16 -34.83
C LEU A 361 4.20 5.56 -35.16
N GLY A 362 4.87 6.10 -36.19
CA GLY A 362 6.22 5.70 -36.58
C GLY A 362 7.25 5.91 -35.47
N ASP A 363 7.20 7.07 -34.78
CA ASP A 363 8.06 7.35 -33.61
C ASP A 363 7.88 6.33 -32.47
N ASN A 364 6.75 5.61 -32.44
CA ASN A 364 6.43 4.56 -31.47
C ASN A 364 6.54 3.12 -32.05
N GLY A 365 7.11 2.95 -33.24
CA GLY A 365 7.31 1.65 -33.88
C GLY A 365 6.03 1.01 -34.42
N LEU A 366 5.01 1.81 -34.74
CA LEU A 366 3.74 1.36 -35.29
C LEU A 366 3.65 1.61 -36.79
N VAL A 367 3.09 0.65 -37.52
CA VAL A 367 2.80 0.75 -38.95
C VAL A 367 1.33 0.42 -39.17
N TYR A 368 0.58 1.38 -39.71
CA TYR A 368 -0.83 1.24 -40.08
C TYR A 368 -1.06 1.90 -41.43
N ALA A 369 -2.01 1.38 -42.21
CA ALA A 369 -2.34 1.92 -43.52
C ALA A 369 -3.04 3.29 -43.41
N TYR A 370 -3.96 3.44 -42.46
CA TYR A 370 -4.69 4.67 -42.20
C TYR A 370 -4.83 4.92 -40.71
N SER A 371 -4.91 6.21 -40.35
CA SER A 371 -5.19 6.62 -38.98
C SER A 371 -6.00 7.92 -38.93
N TRP A 372 -6.73 8.09 -37.82
CA TRP A 372 -7.46 9.30 -37.48
C TRP A 372 -7.14 9.68 -36.04
N SER A 373 -7.04 10.98 -35.76
CA SER A 373 -6.78 11.49 -34.42
C SER A 373 -7.87 12.47 -34.01
N SER A 374 -8.38 12.28 -32.79
CA SER A 374 -9.34 13.17 -32.15
C SER A 374 -8.79 13.62 -30.82
N GLY A 375 -8.90 14.91 -30.50
CA GLY A 375 -8.39 15.47 -29.25
C GLY A 375 -9.30 16.56 -28.68
N SER A 376 -9.36 16.65 -27.36
CA SER A 376 -10.10 17.70 -26.65
C SER A 376 -9.51 17.96 -25.27
N VAL A 377 -9.82 19.14 -24.73
CA VAL A 377 -9.54 19.56 -23.36
C VAL A 377 -10.77 19.29 -22.47
N PHE A 378 -10.51 18.97 -21.20
CA PHE A 378 -11.48 18.61 -20.17
C PHE A 378 -11.07 19.21 -18.82
N ASP A 379 -12.07 19.50 -17.98
CA ASP A 379 -11.85 20.03 -16.62
C ASP A 379 -11.74 18.92 -15.57
N SER A 380 -12.04 17.68 -15.95
CA SER A 380 -11.96 16.48 -15.11
C SER A 380 -11.22 15.35 -15.81
N ASP A 381 -10.79 14.36 -15.04
CA ASP A 381 -10.20 13.10 -15.52
C ASP A 381 -11.23 11.97 -15.63
N ASP A 382 -12.53 12.30 -15.73
CA ASP A 382 -13.61 11.32 -15.88
C ASP A 382 -13.63 10.76 -17.32
N ALA A 383 -13.20 9.51 -17.45
CA ALA A 383 -13.20 8.77 -18.72
C ALA A 383 -14.58 8.73 -19.41
N LEU A 384 -15.68 8.69 -18.65
CA LEU A 384 -17.03 8.66 -19.19
C LEU A 384 -17.43 10.02 -19.77
N GLU A 385 -17.04 11.11 -19.12
CA GLU A 385 -17.22 12.46 -19.65
C GLU A 385 -16.43 12.63 -20.96
N MET A 386 -15.17 12.20 -20.97
CA MET A 386 -14.31 12.26 -22.15
C MET A 386 -14.89 11.49 -23.33
N TYR A 387 -15.25 10.22 -23.11
CA TYR A 387 -15.87 9.39 -24.12
C TYR A 387 -17.19 9.98 -24.63
N ARG A 388 -18.07 10.48 -23.73
CA ARG A 388 -19.35 11.10 -24.13
C ARG A 388 -19.14 12.27 -25.05
N LYS A 389 -18.19 13.16 -24.73
CA LYS A 389 -17.84 14.29 -25.58
C LYS A 389 -17.46 13.83 -26.98
N PHE A 390 -16.51 12.91 -27.12
CA PHE A 390 -16.12 12.40 -28.44
C PHE A 390 -17.28 11.69 -29.16
N SER A 391 -18.03 10.84 -28.46
CA SER A 391 -19.14 10.07 -29.03
C SER A 391 -20.34 10.91 -29.46
N SER A 392 -20.45 12.15 -28.99
CA SER A 392 -21.47 13.11 -29.44
C SER A 392 -21.17 13.70 -30.83
N ASP A 393 -19.91 13.63 -31.28
CA ASP A 393 -19.55 13.97 -32.66
C ASP A 393 -19.94 12.81 -33.59
N ALA A 394 -20.83 13.08 -34.54
CA ALA A 394 -21.37 12.07 -35.44
C ALA A 394 -20.28 11.46 -36.35
N GLY A 395 -19.28 12.25 -36.75
CA GLY A 395 -18.17 11.79 -37.57
C GLY A 395 -17.25 10.83 -36.82
N TYR A 396 -16.84 11.20 -35.61
CA TYR A 396 -16.08 10.34 -34.71
C TYR A 396 -16.85 9.07 -34.36
N ARG A 397 -18.13 9.19 -34.00
CA ARG A 397 -19.00 8.07 -33.69
C ARG A 397 -19.10 7.09 -34.87
N LYS A 398 -19.23 7.62 -36.09
CA LYS A 398 -19.22 6.80 -37.32
C LYS A 398 -17.90 6.04 -37.44
N GLN A 399 -16.75 6.68 -37.22
CA GLN A 399 -15.42 6.05 -37.28
C GLN A 399 -15.24 4.92 -36.26
N ILE A 400 -15.66 5.10 -35.00
CA ILE A 400 -15.52 4.01 -34.04
C ILE A 400 -16.48 2.84 -34.30
N LEU A 401 -17.47 2.99 -35.19
CA LEU A 401 -18.44 1.95 -35.57
C LEU A 401 -18.23 1.38 -36.97
N THR A 402 -17.13 1.68 -37.66
CA THR A 402 -16.78 0.99 -38.92
C THR A 402 -16.03 -0.33 -38.67
N LYS A 403 -16.11 -1.24 -39.64
CA LYS A 403 -15.33 -2.50 -39.63
C LYS A 403 -13.87 -2.30 -40.03
N GLU A 404 -13.58 -1.25 -40.80
CA GLU A 404 -12.26 -0.89 -41.31
C GLU A 404 -11.30 -0.48 -40.18
N ILE A 405 -11.81 0.19 -39.13
CA ILE A 405 -11.01 0.49 -37.94
C ILE A 405 -10.81 -0.79 -37.12
N SER A 406 -9.55 -1.10 -36.84
CA SER A 406 -9.11 -2.35 -36.21
C SER A 406 -8.33 -2.14 -34.90
N ALA A 407 -7.80 -0.94 -34.66
CA ALA A 407 -7.07 -0.62 -33.44
C ALA A 407 -7.35 0.80 -32.92
N ILE A 408 -7.13 0.99 -31.62
CA ILE A 408 -7.28 2.28 -30.93
C ILE A 408 -6.20 2.46 -29.86
N GLY A 409 -5.67 3.68 -29.79
CA GLY A 409 -4.90 4.19 -28.66
C GLY A 409 -5.60 5.37 -28.02
N ALA A 410 -5.54 5.49 -26.70
CA ALA A 410 -5.95 6.71 -25.99
C ALA A 410 -4.82 7.15 -25.07
N GLY A 411 -4.69 8.46 -24.89
CA GLY A 411 -3.71 9.08 -24.00
C GLY A 411 -4.28 10.33 -23.36
N VAL A 412 -4.16 10.41 -22.04
CA VAL A 412 -4.58 11.57 -21.25
C VAL A 412 -3.36 12.23 -20.63
N PHE A 413 -3.20 13.52 -20.85
CA PHE A 413 -2.12 14.35 -20.33
C PHE A 413 -2.70 15.46 -19.45
N GLN A 414 -2.17 15.65 -18.25
CA GLN A 414 -2.58 16.74 -17.36
C GLN A 414 -1.67 17.96 -17.56
N HIS A 415 -2.29 19.13 -17.74
CA HIS A 415 -1.61 20.42 -17.79
C HIS A 415 -2.33 21.43 -16.89
N GLY A 416 -1.70 21.80 -15.78
CA GLY A 416 -2.36 22.59 -14.75
C GLY A 416 -3.59 21.86 -14.18
N ASN A 417 -4.75 22.52 -14.20
CA ASN A 417 -6.02 21.97 -13.74
C ASN A 417 -6.83 21.31 -14.86
N GLN A 418 -6.30 21.22 -16.08
CA GLN A 418 -6.99 20.66 -17.23
C GLN A 418 -6.37 19.35 -17.69
N TYR A 419 -7.18 18.55 -18.34
CA TYR A 419 -6.81 17.26 -18.93
C TYR A 419 -7.01 17.31 -20.43
N ILE A 420 -6.01 16.86 -21.17
CA ILE A 420 -6.05 16.76 -22.62
C ILE A 420 -6.13 15.28 -22.95
N CYS A 421 -7.20 14.86 -23.61
CA CYS A 421 -7.34 13.50 -24.09
C CYS A 421 -7.17 13.48 -25.61
N VAL A 422 -6.37 12.53 -26.09
CA VAL A 422 -6.26 12.18 -27.51
C VAL A 422 -6.62 10.72 -27.71
N GLN A 423 -7.40 10.43 -28.74
CA GLN A 423 -7.68 9.08 -29.25
C GLN A 423 -7.17 8.97 -30.68
N ILE A 424 -6.43 7.90 -30.97
CA ILE A 424 -5.94 7.57 -32.30
C ILE A 424 -6.59 6.27 -32.74
N LEU A 425 -7.35 6.31 -33.82
CA LEU A 425 -7.97 5.16 -34.47
C LEU A 425 -7.09 4.72 -35.64
N CYS A 426 -6.88 3.42 -35.81
CA CYS A 426 -6.04 2.88 -36.88
C CYS A 426 -6.73 1.75 -37.64
N ALA A 427 -6.44 1.67 -38.93
CA ALA A 427 -6.84 0.59 -39.83
C ALA A 427 -5.59 -0.12 -40.37
N ALA A 428 -5.60 -1.46 -40.33
CA ALA A 428 -4.52 -2.28 -40.88
C ALA A 428 -4.53 -2.28 -42.42
N GLU A 429 -5.71 -2.08 -43.01
CA GLU A 429 -5.94 -2.05 -44.45
C GLU A 429 -6.61 -0.74 -44.85
N ALA A 430 -6.55 -0.39 -46.13
CA ALA A 430 -7.24 0.78 -46.65
C ALA A 430 -8.75 0.63 -46.51
N PRO A 431 -9.49 1.71 -46.18
CA PRO A 431 -10.92 1.72 -46.45
C PRO A 431 -11.12 1.41 -47.94
N GLU A 432 -12.04 0.50 -48.27
CA GLU A 432 -12.46 0.34 -49.66
C GLU A 432 -12.99 1.69 -50.15
N LYS A 433 -12.23 2.37 -51.01
CA LYS A 433 -12.72 3.56 -51.71
C LYS A 433 -13.77 3.12 -52.70
N SER A 434 -14.81 3.93 -52.84
CA SER A 434 -15.69 3.75 -53.99
C SER A 434 -14.88 3.96 -55.29
N LEU A 435 -15.30 3.30 -56.38
CA LEU A 435 -14.70 3.50 -57.70
C LEU A 435 -14.73 4.98 -58.11
N GLU A 436 -15.78 5.70 -57.72
CA GLU A 436 -16.01 7.10 -58.06
C GLU A 436 -15.02 8.05 -57.35
N GLU A 437 -14.69 7.79 -56.09
CA GLU A 437 -13.67 8.55 -55.34
C GLU A 437 -12.26 8.26 -55.87
N SER A 438 -11.98 7.01 -56.21
CA SER A 438 -10.70 6.61 -56.81
C SER A 438 -10.50 7.28 -58.18
N TRP A 439 -11.59 7.47 -58.94
CA TRP A 439 -11.56 8.13 -60.23
C TRP A 439 -11.29 9.65 -60.12
N LYS A 440 -11.92 10.33 -59.15
CA LYS A 440 -11.70 11.76 -58.91
C LYS A 440 -10.26 12.08 -58.51
N GLU A 441 -9.64 11.24 -57.68
CA GLU A 441 -8.23 11.41 -57.30
C GLU A 441 -7.27 11.18 -58.48
N LEU A 442 -7.59 10.22 -59.35
CA LEU A 442 -6.83 9.99 -60.57
C LEU A 442 -6.92 11.20 -61.51
N GLU A 443 -8.12 11.76 -61.70
CA GLU A 443 -8.33 12.97 -62.50
C GLU A 443 -7.56 14.17 -61.94
N GLN A 444 -7.58 14.38 -60.63
CA GLN A 444 -6.81 15.44 -59.99
C GLN A 444 -5.30 15.23 -60.15
N SER A 445 -4.81 14.01 -59.97
CA SER A 445 -3.39 13.68 -60.13
C SER A 445 -2.90 13.89 -61.57
N ILE A 446 -3.74 13.55 -62.55
CA ILE A 446 -3.46 13.83 -63.97
C ILE A 446 -3.41 15.34 -64.24
N GLN A 447 -4.31 16.11 -63.62
CA GLN A 447 -4.35 17.56 -63.77
C GLN A 447 -3.10 18.22 -63.17
N ASP A 448 -2.71 17.83 -61.96
CA ASP A 448 -1.51 18.34 -61.29
C ASP A 448 -0.24 18.02 -62.09
N LEU A 449 -0.15 16.81 -62.67
CA LEU A 449 0.94 16.44 -63.59
C LEU A 449 0.97 17.32 -64.84
N ARG A 450 -0.19 17.61 -65.44
CA ARG A 450 -0.27 18.47 -66.63
C ARG A 450 0.18 19.90 -66.33
N ASP A 451 -0.12 20.41 -65.16
CA ASP A 451 0.25 21.78 -64.76
C ASP A 451 1.73 21.88 -64.34
N LEU A 452 2.39 20.77 -64.02
CA LEU A 452 3.84 20.67 -63.79
C LEU A 452 4.68 20.70 -65.08
N PHE A 453 4.08 20.41 -66.24
CA PHE A 453 4.75 20.37 -67.55
C PHE A 453 4.30 21.50 -68.50
N LYS A 454 3.65 22.53 -67.97
CA LYS A 454 3.43 23.83 -68.62
C LYS A 454 4.39 24.86 -68.01
#